data_AF-A0A7T5E7E5-F1
#
_entry.id   AF-A0A7T5E7E5-F1
#
_cell.length_a   1.000
_cell.length_b   1.000
_cell.length_c   1.000
_cell.angle_alpha   90.00
_cell.angle_beta   90.00
_cell.angle_gamma   90.00
#
_symmetry.space_group_name_H-M   'P 1'
#
loop_
_entity.id
_entity.type
_entity.pdbx_description
1 polymer ?
#
loop_
_entity_poly.entity_id
_entity_poly.type
_entity_poly.pdbx_seq_one_letter_code
_entity_poly.pdbx_strand_id
1 'polypeptide(L)'
;MYLVILEGQQHQIPDEIASDDHKLLTLFSTVNPALANAEIKRNGTQVELMARKGTKGHSLPVLDLLQAALPHIDPAVAVCNALQNHAFRVGLDAENADRITQRIEQALAESDHQAKARKATLEALAKAKPQSVVVRGF
;
A
#
# COMPACT_ATOMS: atom_id res chain seq x y z
N MET A 1 32.31 -17.05 0.32
CA MET A 1 31.53 -17.27 -0.92
C MET A 1 30.16 -17.82 -0.55
N TYR A 2 29.09 -17.32 -1.15
CA TYR A 2 27.73 -17.84 -0.96
C TYR A 2 27.25 -18.61 -2.19
N LEU A 3 26.46 -19.65 -1.94
CA LEU A 3 25.81 -20.44 -2.98
C LEU A 3 24.35 -19.99 -3.11
N VAL A 4 23.99 -19.42 -4.25
CA VAL A 4 22.63 -19.01 -4.54
C VAL A 4 21.93 -20.09 -5.37
N ILE A 5 20.79 -20.59 -4.91
CA ILE A 5 19.97 -21.55 -5.65
C ILE A 5 18.76 -20.83 -6.27
N LEU A 6 18.63 -20.97 -7.58
CA LEU A 6 17.55 -20.38 -8.38
C LEU A 6 16.97 -21.46 -9.31
N GLU A 7 15.70 -21.81 -9.16
CA GLU A 7 15.01 -22.77 -10.06
C GLU A 7 15.77 -24.11 -10.25
N GLY A 8 16.49 -24.55 -9.21
CA GLY A 8 17.32 -25.77 -9.24
C GLY A 8 18.73 -25.56 -9.81
N GLN A 9 19.07 -24.37 -10.29
CA GLN A 9 20.42 -23.98 -10.71
C GLN A 9 21.20 -23.36 -9.54
N GLN A 10 22.52 -23.56 -9.54
CA GLN A 10 23.42 -23.08 -8.49
C GLN A 10 24.36 -22.00 -9.03
N HIS A 11 24.43 -20.86 -8.35
CA HIS A 11 25.28 -19.73 -8.70
C HIS A 11 26.19 -19.37 -7.53
N GLN A 12 27.50 -19.33 -7.76
CA GLN A 12 28.46 -18.85 -6.76
C GLN A 12 28.57 -17.34 -6.84
N ILE A 13 28.33 -16.66 -5.72
CA ILE A 13 28.31 -15.20 -5.66
C ILE A 13 29.24 -14.69 -4.55
N PRO A 14 29.95 -13.56 -4.78
CA PRO A 14 30.75 -12.90 -3.75
C PRO A 14 29.94 -12.52 -2.51
N ASP A 15 30.61 -12.57 -1.36
CA ASP A 15 29.98 -12.33 -0.05
C ASP A 15 29.38 -10.92 0.05
N GLU A 16 30.02 -9.95 -0.60
CA GLU A 16 29.60 -8.54 -0.66
C GLU A 16 28.25 -8.32 -1.35
N ILE A 17 27.89 -9.20 -2.30
CA ILE A 17 26.61 -9.18 -3.01
C ILE A 17 25.60 -10.05 -2.26
N ALA A 18 26.03 -11.19 -1.74
CA ALA A 18 25.17 -12.11 -1.00
C ALA A 18 24.77 -11.60 0.40
N SER A 19 25.52 -10.67 1.00
CA SER A 19 25.18 -10.05 2.29
C SER A 19 24.10 -8.97 2.17
N ASP A 20 23.79 -8.51 0.95
CA ASP A 20 22.86 -7.42 0.69
C ASP A 20 21.74 -7.90 -0.23
N ASP A 21 20.55 -8.09 0.35
CA ASP A 21 19.35 -8.54 -0.35
C ASP A 21 19.03 -7.66 -1.55
N HIS A 22 19.25 -6.34 -1.47
CA HIS A 22 18.97 -5.43 -2.57
C HIS A 22 19.93 -5.66 -3.75
N LYS A 23 21.23 -5.82 -3.47
CA LYS A 23 22.22 -6.13 -4.51
C LYS A 23 21.98 -7.49 -5.13
N LEU A 24 21.63 -8.48 -4.31
CA LEU A 24 21.30 -9.83 -4.76
C LEU A 24 20.09 -9.81 -5.71
N LEU A 25 18.99 -9.17 -5.31
CA LEU A 25 17.79 -9.04 -6.14
C LEU A 25 18.04 -8.24 -7.41
N THR A 26 18.85 -7.18 -7.35
CA THR A 26 19.21 -6.35 -8.53
C THR A 26 20.05 -7.14 -9.54
N LEU A 27 20.99 -7.96 -9.07
CA LEU A 27 21.80 -8.80 -9.93
C LEU A 27 20.93 -9.83 -10.66
N PHE A 28 20.06 -10.51 -9.93
CA PHE A 28 19.20 -11.56 -10.49
C PHE A 28 17.99 -11.03 -11.27
N SER A 29 17.52 -9.80 -10.99
CA SER A 29 16.45 -9.16 -11.77
C SER A 29 16.89 -8.86 -13.21
N THR A 30 18.19 -8.62 -13.42
CA THR A 30 18.77 -8.43 -14.76
C THR A 30 18.70 -9.72 -15.59
N VAL A 31 18.76 -10.88 -14.93
CA VAL A 31 18.69 -12.20 -15.57
C VAL A 31 17.24 -12.66 -15.73
N ASN A 32 16.40 -12.42 -14.73
CA ASN A 32 14.97 -12.71 -14.77
C ASN A 32 14.19 -11.64 -13.98
N PRO A 33 13.37 -10.81 -14.65
CA PRO A 33 12.64 -9.71 -13.99
C PRO A 33 11.64 -10.19 -12.94
N ALA A 34 11.19 -11.46 -13.00
CA ALA A 34 10.32 -12.04 -11.97
C ALA A 34 11.03 -12.19 -10.60
N LEU A 35 12.36 -12.01 -10.56
CA LEU A 35 13.17 -12.10 -9.35
C LEU A 35 13.40 -10.75 -8.67
N ALA A 36 12.97 -9.64 -9.27
CA ALA A 36 13.08 -8.31 -8.66
C ALA A 36 12.40 -8.22 -7.29
N ASN A 37 11.39 -9.07 -7.05
CA ASN A 37 10.66 -9.20 -5.79
C ASN A 37 10.67 -10.64 -5.26
N ALA A 38 11.73 -11.41 -5.53
CA ALA A 38 11.86 -12.78 -5.06
C ALA A 38 11.85 -12.87 -3.52
N GLU A 39 11.31 -13.97 -3.01
CA GLU A 39 11.48 -14.34 -1.60
C GLU A 39 12.88 -14.94 -1.41
N ILE A 40 13.59 -14.45 -0.39
CA ILE A 40 14.96 -14.85 -0.09
C ILE A 40 14.93 -15.73 1.17
N LYS A 41 15.35 -17.00 1.03
CA LYS A 41 15.54 -17.90 2.17
C LYS A 41 17.03 -18.15 2.37
N ARG A 42 17.51 -17.91 3.59
CA ARG A 42 18.92 -18.10 3.94
C ARG A 42 19.07 -19.32 4.85
N ASN A 43 19.98 -20.22 4.49
CA ASN A 43 20.38 -21.36 5.31
C ASN A 43 21.91 -21.42 5.36
N GLY A 44 22.50 -20.74 6.34
CA GLY A 44 23.95 -20.57 6.44
C GLY A 44 24.53 -19.84 5.22
N THR A 45 25.46 -20.48 4.51
CA THR A 45 26.11 -19.96 3.29
C THR A 45 25.30 -20.20 2.01
N GLN A 46 24.10 -20.78 2.13
CA GLN A 46 23.20 -21.06 1.02
C GLN A 46 22.04 -20.07 1.03
N VAL A 47 21.78 -19.45 -0.11
CA VAL A 47 20.66 -18.52 -0.32
C VAL A 47 19.76 -19.09 -1.40
N GLU A 48 18.49 -19.29 -1.11
CA GLU A 48 17.50 -19.73 -2.08
C GLU A 48 16.64 -18.54 -2.50
N LEU A 49 16.64 -18.25 -3.80
CA LEU A 49 15.82 -17.21 -4.41
C LEU A 49 14.61 -17.87 -5.08
N MET A 50 13.43 -17.62 -4.51
CA MET A 50 12.18 -18.09 -5.08
C MET A 50 11.47 -16.91 -5.72
N ALA A 51 11.25 -16.97 -7.05
CA ALA A 51 10.36 -16.02 -7.70
C ALA A 51 9.02 -16.04 -6.96
N ARG A 52 8.56 -14.87 -6.47
CA ARG A 52 7.19 -14.78 -5.98
C ARG A 52 6.31 -15.13 -7.16
N LYS A 53 5.60 -16.25 -7.07
CA LYS A 53 4.56 -16.60 -8.03
C LYS A 53 3.64 -15.39 -8.09
N GLY A 54 3.70 -14.65 -9.20
CA GLY A 54 2.70 -13.64 -9.48
C GLY A 54 1.36 -14.33 -9.34
N THR A 55 0.49 -13.79 -8.48
CA THR A 55 -0.89 -14.23 -8.47
C THR A 55 -1.40 -13.94 -9.87
N LYS A 56 -1.56 -14.98 -10.71
CA LYS A 56 -2.38 -14.92 -11.92
C LYS A 56 -3.87 -14.78 -11.53
N GLY A 57 -4.17 -13.86 -10.62
CA GLY A 57 -5.48 -13.27 -10.48
C GLY A 57 -5.40 -11.98 -11.26
N HIS A 58 -6.37 -11.71 -12.12
CA HIS A 58 -6.51 -10.40 -12.75
C HIS A 58 -6.29 -9.33 -11.68
N SER A 59 -5.37 -8.37 -11.89
CA SER A 59 -5.33 -7.21 -11.01
C SER A 59 -6.75 -6.67 -11.03
N LEU A 60 -7.40 -6.68 -9.87
CA LEU A 60 -8.74 -6.11 -9.81
C LEU A 60 -8.51 -4.64 -10.15
N PRO A 61 -9.05 -4.09 -11.26
CA PRO A 61 -8.75 -2.72 -11.65
C PRO A 61 -9.08 -1.71 -10.54
N VAL A 62 -9.99 -2.10 -9.64
CA VAL A 62 -10.33 -1.36 -8.42
C VAL A 62 -9.17 -1.21 -7.43
N LEU A 63 -8.25 -2.18 -7.32
CA LEU A 63 -7.08 -2.10 -6.46
C LEU A 63 -6.03 -1.16 -7.04
N ASP A 64 -5.85 -1.19 -8.36
CA ASP A 64 -4.95 -0.25 -9.07
C ASP A 64 -5.49 1.19 -8.93
N LEU A 65 -6.81 1.37 -9.00
CA LEU A 65 -7.47 2.66 -8.73
C LEU A 65 -7.31 3.12 -7.27
N LEU A 66 -7.35 2.20 -6.30
CA LEU A 66 -7.12 2.53 -4.89
C LEU A 66 -5.66 2.89 -4.60
N GLN A 67 -4.70 2.25 -5.27
CA GLN A 67 -3.28 2.61 -5.16
C GLN A 67 -2.96 3.95 -5.82
N ALA A 68 -3.64 4.27 -6.93
CA ALA A 68 -3.51 5.55 -7.61
C ALA A 68 -4.32 6.69 -6.96
N ALA A 69 -5.21 6.37 -6.01
CA ALA A 69 -6.03 7.36 -5.33
C ALA A 69 -5.15 8.27 -4.45
N LEU A 70 -5.37 9.58 -4.57
CA LEU A 70 -4.69 10.56 -3.73
C LEU A 70 -5.00 10.30 -2.24
N PRO A 71 -4.04 10.58 -1.34
CA PRO A 71 -4.30 10.50 0.09
C PRO A 71 -5.48 11.40 0.45
N HIS A 72 -6.57 10.80 0.91
CA HIS A 72 -7.75 11.53 1.33
C HIS A 72 -7.48 12.18 2.69
N ILE A 73 -7.54 13.51 2.75
CA ILE A 73 -7.44 14.26 4.00
C ILE A 73 -8.82 14.35 4.62
N ASP A 74 -8.93 13.98 5.89
CA ASP A 74 -10.18 14.07 6.64
C ASP A 74 -10.68 15.54 6.69
N PRO A 75 -11.94 15.81 6.32
CA PRO A 75 -12.50 17.16 6.29
C PRO A 75 -12.34 17.94 7.61
N ALA A 76 -12.50 17.27 8.75
CA ALA A 76 -12.34 17.89 10.07
C ALA A 76 -10.87 18.27 10.35
N VAL A 77 -9.91 17.44 9.90
CA VAL A 77 -8.48 17.75 9.99
C VAL A 77 -8.13 18.95 9.10
N ALA A 78 -8.68 19.02 7.88
CA ALA A 78 -8.48 20.14 6.99
C ALA A 78 -9.02 21.45 7.59
N VAL A 79 -10.22 21.42 8.19
CA VAL A 79 -10.81 22.59 8.87
C VAL A 79 -10.01 23.00 10.10
N CYS A 80 -9.48 22.04 10.88
CA CYS A 80 -8.61 22.34 12.02
C CYS A 80 -7.34 23.11 11.60
N ASN A 81 -6.66 22.64 10.54
CA ASN A 81 -5.49 23.32 10.00
C ASN A 81 -5.83 24.71 9.43
N ALA A 82 -6.99 24.85 8.77
CA ALA A 82 -7.45 26.13 8.26
C ALA A 82 -7.74 27.11 9.42
N LEU A 83 -8.32 26.62 10.52
CA LEU A 83 -8.60 27.41 11.71
C LEU A 83 -7.34 27.89 12.42
N GLN A 84 -6.35 27.03 12.58
CA GLN A 84 -5.06 27.41 13.17
C GLN A 84 -4.40 28.53 12.34
N ASN A 85 -4.43 28.42 11.01
CA ASN A 85 -3.94 29.47 10.12
C ASN A 85 -4.74 30.77 10.20
N HIS A 86 -6.07 30.68 10.31
CA HIS A 86 -6.94 31.84 10.43
C HIS A 86 -6.72 32.57 11.77
N ALA A 87 -6.69 31.82 12.88
CA ALA A 87 -6.42 32.35 14.21
C ALA A 87 -5.06 33.04 14.29
N PHE A 88 -4.04 32.49 13.61
CA PHE A 88 -2.70 33.08 13.55
C PHE A 88 -2.65 34.37 12.71
N ARG A 89 -3.39 34.46 11.60
CA ARG A 89 -3.29 35.57 10.64
C ARG A 89 -4.25 36.73 10.90
N VAL A 90 -5.48 36.41 11.28
CA VAL A 90 -6.60 37.38 11.36
C VAL A 90 -7.12 37.48 12.79
N GLY A 91 -6.96 36.42 13.58
CA GLY A 91 -7.61 36.29 14.88
C GLY A 91 -9.01 35.68 14.75
N LEU A 92 -9.61 35.38 15.89
CA LEU A 92 -10.99 34.92 16.02
C LEU A 92 -11.79 36.04 16.68
N ASP A 93 -12.87 36.47 16.04
CA ASP A 93 -13.74 37.54 16.53
C ASP A 93 -15.20 37.09 16.49
N ALA A 94 -16.08 37.86 17.13
CA ALA A 94 -17.50 37.51 17.21
C ALA A 94 -18.20 37.49 15.84
N GLU A 95 -17.67 38.19 14.83
CA GLU A 95 -18.27 38.29 13.50
C GLU A 95 -17.94 37.06 12.65
N ASN A 96 -16.78 36.44 12.86
CA ASN A 96 -16.34 35.23 12.15
C ASN A 96 -16.62 33.92 12.91
N ALA A 97 -16.88 33.99 14.22
CA ALA A 97 -17.10 32.84 15.09
C ALA A 97 -18.26 31.94 14.65
N ASP A 98 -19.42 32.52 14.29
CA ASP A 98 -20.59 31.75 13.89
C ASP A 98 -20.35 30.98 12.58
N ARG A 99 -19.73 31.65 11.60
CA ARG A 99 -19.40 31.03 10.30
C ARG A 99 -18.38 29.90 10.46
N ILE A 100 -17.39 30.09 11.33
CA ILE A 100 -16.39 29.08 11.68
C ILE A 100 -17.05 27.88 12.34
N THR A 101 -17.96 28.11 13.29
CA THR A 101 -18.66 27.06 14.03
C THR A 101 -19.49 26.19 13.08
N GLN A 102 -20.28 26.81 12.20
CA GLN A 102 -21.03 26.08 11.18
C GLN A 102 -20.11 25.23 10.28
N ARG A 103 -18.94 25.75 9.92
CA ARG A 103 -17.99 25.02 9.07
C ARG A 103 -17.35 23.83 9.79
N ILE A 104 -17.08 23.96 11.09
CA ILE A 104 -16.60 22.86 11.93
C ILE A 104 -17.66 21.76 12.01
N GLU A 105 -18.91 22.12 12.32
CA GLU A 105 -20.00 21.15 12.45
C GLU A 105 -20.24 20.39 11.14
N GLN A 106 -20.24 21.09 10.00
CA GLN A 106 -20.35 20.46 8.69
C GLN A 106 -19.20 19.50 8.40
N ALA A 107 -17.96 19.91 8.71
CA ALA A 107 -16.79 19.06 8.49
C ALA A 107 -16.83 17.81 9.38
N LEU A 108 -17.25 17.93 10.65
CA LEU A 108 -17.43 16.79 11.55
C LEU A 108 -18.50 15.83 11.03
N ALA A 109 -19.64 16.34 10.56
CA ALA A 109 -20.71 15.53 10.00
C ALA A 109 -20.25 14.79 8.73
N GLU A 110 -19.49 15.46 7.87
CA GLU A 110 -18.94 14.86 6.65
C GLU A 110 -17.88 13.79 6.98
N SER A 111 -16.99 14.04 7.93
CA SER A 111 -16.02 13.05 8.42
C SER A 111 -16.70 11.82 9.00
N ASP A 112 -17.75 11.97 9.81
CA ASP A 112 -18.50 10.85 10.38
C ASP A 112 -19.23 10.04 9.29
N HIS A 113 -19.85 10.72 8.33
CA HIS A 113 -20.48 10.05 7.19
C HIS A 113 -19.47 9.23 6.37
N GLN A 114 -18.29 9.80 6.08
CA GLN A 114 -17.22 9.10 5.38
C GLN A 114 -16.67 7.92 6.19
N ALA A 115 -16.51 8.06 7.51
CA ALA A 115 -16.07 6.97 8.38
C ALA A 115 -17.07 5.82 8.38
N LYS A 116 -18.37 6.11 8.47
CA LYS A 116 -19.46 5.12 8.38
C LYS A 116 -19.48 4.42 7.03
N ALA A 117 -19.35 5.17 5.93
CA ALA A 117 -19.31 4.60 4.58
C ALA A 117 -18.11 3.66 4.41
N ARG A 118 -16.90 4.08 4.82
CA ARG A 118 -15.70 3.22 4.78
C ARG A 118 -15.88 1.94 5.59
N LYS A 119 -16.43 2.04 6.81
CA LYS A 119 -16.71 0.88 7.65
C LYS A 119 -17.70 -0.07 6.98
N ALA A 120 -18.80 0.44 6.43
CA ALA A 120 -19.79 -0.36 5.73
C ALA A 120 -19.21 -1.07 4.50
N THR A 121 -18.37 -0.39 3.72
CA THR A 121 -17.67 -0.99 2.57
C THR A 121 -16.72 -2.12 3.01
N LEU A 122 -15.95 -1.92 4.08
CA LEU A 122 -15.06 -2.96 4.63
C LEU A 122 -15.85 -4.16 5.16
N GLU A 123 -16.96 -3.93 5.85
CA GLU A 123 -17.83 -5.00 6.33
C GLU A 123 -18.48 -5.78 5.18
N ALA A 124 -18.91 -5.09 4.11
CA ALA A 124 -19.45 -5.73 2.92
C ALA A 124 -18.39 -6.57 2.21
N LEU A 125 -17.15 -6.07 2.10
CA LEU A 125 -16.03 -6.82 1.54
C LEU A 125 -15.69 -8.05 2.38
N ALA A 126 -15.67 -7.92 3.72
CA ALA A 126 -15.39 -9.04 4.62
C ALA A 126 -16.47 -10.13 4.58
N LYS A 127 -17.74 -9.77 4.31
CA LYS A 127 -18.87 -10.69 4.19
C LYS A 127 -19.02 -11.28 2.78
N ALA A 128 -18.33 -10.72 1.78
CA ALA A 128 -18.41 -11.22 0.42
C ALA A 128 -17.84 -12.64 0.34
N LYS A 129 -18.60 -13.59 -0.21
CA LYS A 129 -18.12 -14.95 -0.43
C LYS A 129 -17.10 -14.95 -1.58
N PRO A 130 -15.94 -15.61 -1.43
CA PRO A 130 -14.99 -15.75 -2.53
C PRO A 130 -15.66 -16.56 -3.66
N GLN A 131 -15.87 -15.93 -4.81
CA GLN A 131 -16.28 -16.63 -6.02
C GLN A 131 -15.01 -17.09 -6.74
N SER A 132 -14.66 -18.38 -6.58
CA SER A 132 -13.64 -18.99 -7.43
C SER A 132 -14.24 -19.22 -8.82
N VAL A 133 -13.91 -18.36 -9.78
CA VAL A 133 -14.17 -18.66 -11.18
C VAL A 133 -13.13 -19.69 -11.61
N VAL A 134 -13.49 -20.98 -11.55
CA VAL A 134 -12.69 -22.03 -12.19
C VAL A 134 -12.87 -21.84 -13.69
N VAL A 135 -11.87 -21.24 -14.34
CA VAL A 135 -11.80 -21.22 -15.81
C VAL A 135 -11.56 -22.66 -16.26
N ARG A 136 -12.63 -23.35 -16.70
CA ARG A 136 -12.47 -24.58 -17.50
C ARG A 136 -11.93 -24.15 -18.85
N GLY A 137 -10.67 -24.47 -19.11
CA GLY A 137 -10.01 -24.22 -20.39
C GLY A 137 -10.76 -24.91 -21.54
N PHE A 138 -10.78 -24.23 -22.68
CA PHE A 138 -11.06 -24.79 -24.00
C PHE A 138 -9.74 -25.19 -24.66
#